data_AF-A0A7J9K1W6-F1
#
_entry.id   AF-A0A7J9K1W6-F1
#
_cell.length_a   1.000
_cell.length_b   1.000
_cell.length_c   1.000
_cell.angle_alpha   90.00
_cell.angle_beta   90.00
_cell.angle_gamma   90.00
#
_symmetry.space_group_name_H-M   'P 1'
#
loop_
_entity.id
_entity.type
_entity.pdbx_description
1 polymer ?
#
loop_
_entity_poly.entity_id
_entity_poly.type
_entity_poly.pdbx_seq_one_letter_code
_entity_poly.pdbx_strand_id
1 'polypeptide(L)'
;MNRDQLEELRVKPLSASSASKRTLVPALNMRLWYAPQLELPDGIVLKGATLVAIRPSEQSASKKEVSDASWLSTAFEEPYGTAAKMLVKRRTYCLEMNSF
;
A
#
# COMPACT_ATOMS: atom_id res chain seq x y z
N MET A 1 0.90 -9.34 3.67
CA MET A 1 0.65 -9.59 5.10
C MET A 1 1.48 -10.79 5.49
N ASN A 2 2.46 -10.61 6.38
CA ASN A 2 3.38 -11.70 6.75
C ASN A 2 2.76 -12.59 7.83
N ARG A 3 3.36 -13.77 8.05
CA ARG A 3 2.87 -14.74 9.03
C ARG A 3 2.69 -14.13 10.42
N ASP A 4 3.66 -13.34 10.88
CA ASP A 4 3.62 -12.70 12.20
C ASP A 4 2.45 -11.73 12.34
N GLN A 5 2.14 -10.99 11.26
CA GLN A 5 1.01 -10.06 11.22
C GLN A 5 -0.33 -10.80 11.24
N LEU A 6 -0.40 -11.96 10.59
CA LEU A 6 -1.58 -12.82 10.63
C LEU A 6 -1.77 -13.48 12.01
N GLU A 7 -0.67 -13.87 12.66
CA GLU A 7 -0.70 -14.40 14.03
C GLU A 7 -1.09 -13.30 15.04
N GLU A 8 -0.61 -12.07 14.88
CA GLU A 8 -1.02 -10.94 15.72
C GLU A 8 -2.53 -10.70 15.66
N LEU A 9 -3.15 -10.76 14.48
CA LEU A 9 -4.61 -10.64 14.33
C LEU A 9 -5.39 -11.74 15.05
N ARG A 10 -4.83 -12.94 15.23
CA ARG A 10 -5.47 -14.02 15.99
C ARG A 10 -5.41 -13.77 17.49
N VAL A 11 -4.32 -13.16 17.96
CA VAL A 11 -4.08 -12.90 19.39
C VAL A 11 -4.74 -11.59 19.84
N LYS A 12 -4.81 -10.59 18.96
CA LYS A 12 -5.47 -9.30 19.16
C LYS A 12 -6.56 -9.12 18.09
N PRO A 13 -7.72 -9.79 18.25
CA PRO A 13 -8.81 -9.62 17.31
C PRO A 13 -9.23 -8.14 17.28
N LEU A 14 -9.52 -7.65 16.07
CA LEU A 14 -10.05 -6.31 15.88
C LEU A 14 -11.31 -6.14 16.72
N SER A 15 -11.42 -5.00 17.41
CA SER A 15 -12.57 -4.72 18.26
C SER A 15 -13.85 -4.66 17.41
N ALA A 16 -14.92 -5.28 17.91
CA ALA A 16 -16.24 -5.12 17.31
C ALA A 16 -16.70 -3.68 17.49
N SER A 17 -17.29 -3.08 16.45
CA SER A 17 -17.90 -1.77 16.56
C SER A 17 -19.05 -1.82 17.57
N SER A 18 -19.08 -0.92 18.56
CA SER A 18 -20.17 -0.88 19.54
C SER A 18 -21.51 -0.49 18.90
N ALA A 19 -21.47 0.20 17.75
CA ALA A 19 -22.64 0.69 17.03
C ALA A 19 -23.10 -0.23 15.87
N SER A 20 -22.37 -1.30 15.55
CA SER A 20 -22.66 -2.15 14.39
C SER A 20 -22.05 -3.54 14.53
N LYS A 21 -22.64 -4.58 13.91
CA LYS A 21 -22.05 -5.93 13.82
C LYS A 21 -20.83 -6.00 12.88
N ARG A 22 -20.14 -4.88 12.66
CA ARG A 22 -18.98 -4.74 11.78
C ARG A 22 -17.69 -4.71 12.61
N THR A 23 -16.62 -5.20 12.01
CA THR A 23 -15.27 -5.15 12.58
C THR A 23 -14.70 -3.75 12.42
N LEU A 24 -14.18 -3.15 13.50
CA LEU A 24 -13.47 -1.86 13.41
C LEU A 24 -12.19 -2.06 12.62
N VAL A 25 -12.09 -1.35 11.49
CA VAL A 25 -10.87 -1.31 10.68
C VAL A 25 -10.23 0.07 10.82
N PRO A 26 -8.89 0.17 10.95
CA PRO A 26 -8.23 1.46 11.04
C PRO A 26 -8.47 2.26 9.76
N ALA A 27 -8.52 3.58 9.87
CA ALA A 27 -8.52 4.43 8.70
C ALA A 27 -7.20 4.23 7.92
N LEU A 28 -7.27 4.33 6.59
CA LEU A 28 -6.18 4.00 5.68
C LEU A 28 -5.95 5.14 4.69
N ASN A 29 -4.68 5.37 4.37
CA ASN A 29 -4.26 6.14 3.21
C ASN A 29 -3.77 5.18 2.13
N MET A 30 -4.36 5.30 0.95
CA MET A 30 -4.01 4.51 -0.23
C MET A 30 -3.43 5.41 -1.31
N ARG A 31 -2.39 4.92 -1.99
CA ARG A 31 -1.79 5.57 -3.15
C ARG A 31 -1.68 4.59 -4.30
N LEU A 32 -2.09 5.05 -5.46
CA LEU A 32 -2.23 4.25 -6.67
C LEU A 32 -1.42 4.88 -7.80
N TRP A 33 -0.62 4.06 -8.48
CA TRP A 33 0.05 4.40 -9.73
C TRP A 33 -0.40 3.44 -10.82
N TYR A 34 -0.60 3.98 -12.02
CA TYR A 34 -1.09 3.20 -13.16
C TYR A 34 -0.32 3.53 -14.44
N ALA A 35 -0.05 2.49 -15.22
CA ALA A 35 0.46 2.57 -16.58
C ALA A 35 -0.30 1.58 -17.48
N PRO A 36 -0.97 2.03 -18.56
CA PRO A 36 -1.60 1.13 -19.52
C PRO A 36 -0.63 0.11 -20.14
N GLN A 37 0.62 0.54 -20.31
CA GLN A 37 1.74 -0.27 -20.75
C GLN A 37 3.03 0.25 -20.08
N LEU A 38 3.84 -0.67 -19.57
CA LEU A 38 5.13 -0.39 -18.93
C LEU A 38 6.18 -1.35 -19.47
N GLU A 39 7.16 -0.80 -20.19
CA GLU A 39 8.27 -1.56 -20.76
C GLU A 39 9.46 -1.51 -19.80
N LEU A 40 9.98 -2.68 -19.46
CA LEU A 40 11.11 -2.84 -18.55
C LEU A 40 12.42 -2.93 -19.35
N PRO A 41 13.59 -2.65 -18.72
CA PRO A 41 14.88 -2.65 -19.40
C PRO A 41 15.23 -3.96 -20.12
N ASP A 42 14.74 -5.10 -19.61
CA ASP A 42 15.01 -6.43 -20.18
C ASP A 42 14.07 -6.80 -21.35
N GLY A 43 13.31 -5.83 -21.87
CA GLY A 43 12.36 -6.03 -22.97
C GLY A 43 11.00 -6.60 -22.56
N ILE A 44 10.79 -6.87 -21.27
CA ILE A 44 9.50 -7.32 -20.73
C ILE A 44 8.50 -6.16 -20.79
N VAL A 45 7.30 -6.43 -21.30
CA VAL A 45 6.20 -5.45 -21.37
C VAL A 45 5.06 -5.86 -20.45
N LEU A 46 4.78 -5.03 -19.44
CA LEU A 46 3.64 -5.19 -18.55
C LEU A 46 2.45 -4.36 -19.06
N LYS A 47 1.33 -5.02 -19.37
CA LYS A 47 0.07 -4.36 -19.74
C LYS A 47 -0.79 -4.12 -18.51
N GLY A 48 -1.36 -2.93 -18.37
CA GLY A 48 -2.22 -2.55 -17.25
C GLY A 48 -1.51 -2.54 -15.89
N ALA A 49 -0.22 -2.18 -15.86
CA ALA A 49 0.58 -2.21 -14.65
C ALA A 49 0.02 -1.24 -13.60
N THR A 50 -0.29 -1.78 -12.42
CA THR A 50 -0.91 -1.04 -11.31
C THR A 50 -0.14 -1.30 -10.03
N LEU A 51 0.28 -0.24 -9.35
CA LEU A 51 0.92 -0.30 -8.03
C LEU A 51 0.03 0.37 -7.00
N VAL A 52 -0.25 -0.32 -5.90
CA VAL A 52 -1.04 0.20 -4.78
C VAL A 52 -0.20 0.14 -3.50
N ALA A 53 -0.05 1.27 -2.84
CA ALA A 53 0.52 1.38 -1.51
C ALA A 53 -0.59 1.70 -0.51
N ILE A 54 -0.76 0.84 0.49
CA ILE A 54 -1.77 1.01 1.54
C ILE A 54 -1.04 1.17 2.86
N ARG A 55 -1.35 2.23 3.59
CA ARG A 55 -0.83 2.47 4.94
C ARG A 55 -1.95 2.86 5.89
N PRO A 56 -1.92 2.45 7.16
CA PRO A 56 -2.76 3.07 8.18
C PRO A 56 -2.62 4.59 8.18
N SER A 57 -3.70 5.31 8.42
CA SER A 57 -3.64 6.74 8.74
C SER A 57 -3.22 6.87 10.20
N GLU A 58 -1.93 7.06 10.44
CA GLU A 58 -1.41 7.32 11.78
C GLU A 58 -2.04 8.62 12.33
N GLN A 59 -2.74 8.58 13.47
CA GLN A 59 -3.30 9.78 14.12
C GLN A 59 -2.22 10.60 14.87
N SER A 60 -0.99 10.09 15.01
CA SER A 60 0.07 10.77 15.75
C SER A 60 0.97 11.58 14.82
N ALA A 61 0.80 12.89 14.89
CA ALA A 61 1.64 13.92 14.27
C ALA A 61 3.07 13.91 14.85
N SER A 62 3.90 12.91 14.53
CA SER A 62 5.34 12.98 14.82
C SER A 62 6.13 11.88 14.10
N LYS A 63 6.23 11.97 12.78
CA LYS A 63 7.46 11.59 12.06
C LYS A 63 7.39 12.13 10.64
N LYS A 64 8.21 13.17 10.45
CA LYS A 64 8.75 13.72 9.20
C LYS A 64 8.39 12.84 7.99
N GLU A 65 7.63 13.41 7.06
CA GLU A 65 7.28 12.83 5.76
C GLU A 65 8.55 12.33 5.05
N VAL A 66 8.95 11.10 5.33
CA VAL A 66 10.01 10.43 4.59
C VAL A 66 9.42 10.14 3.23
N SER A 67 9.84 10.94 2.24
CA SER A 67 9.61 10.78 0.81
C SER A 67 8.82 9.52 0.45
N ASP A 68 7.55 9.76 0.19
CA ASP A 68 6.38 8.93 0.46
C ASP A 68 6.39 7.52 -0.20
N ALA A 69 7.40 7.10 -0.95
CA ALA A 69 7.43 5.81 -1.65
C ALA A 69 8.76 5.04 -1.49
N SER A 70 9.68 5.51 -0.64
CA SER A 70 11.01 4.90 -0.50
C SER A 70 10.99 3.42 -0.14
N TRP A 71 10.06 3.00 0.73
CA TRP A 71 9.89 1.59 1.11
C TRP A 71 9.39 0.68 -0.02
N LEU A 72 8.76 1.22 -1.07
CA LEU A 72 8.29 0.43 -2.22
C LEU A 72 9.46 -0.12 -3.06
N SER A 73 10.64 0.51 -2.97
CA SER A 73 11.80 0.15 -3.78
C SER A 73 12.43 -1.20 -3.42
N THR A 74 12.16 -1.72 -2.22
CA THR A 74 12.67 -3.01 -1.72
C THR A 74 11.55 -4.01 -1.42
N ALA A 75 10.29 -3.65 -1.70
CA ALA A 75 9.13 -4.50 -1.40
C ALA A 75 8.91 -5.63 -2.40
N PHE A 76 9.56 -5.55 -3.57
CA PHE A 76 9.39 -6.50 -4.67
C PHE A 76 10.74 -6.97 -5.20
N GLU A 77 10.81 -8.24 -5.59
CA GLU A 77 11.93 -8.79 -6.35
C GLU A 77 11.82 -8.41 -7.83
N GLU A 78 12.92 -8.55 -8.58
CA GLU A 78 12.89 -8.32 -10.02
C GLU A 78 12.01 -9.36 -10.74
N PRO A 79 11.27 -8.97 -11.79
CA PRO A 79 11.29 -7.66 -12.47
C PRO A 79 10.36 -6.60 -11.85
N TYR A 80 9.60 -6.96 -10.82
CA TYR A 80 8.58 -6.10 -10.22
C TYR A 80 9.19 -4.98 -9.35
N GLY A 81 10.39 -5.18 -8.80
CA GLY A 81 11.18 -4.13 -8.16
C GLY A 81 11.45 -2.97 -9.11
N THR A 82 11.95 -3.27 -10.32
CA THR A 82 12.11 -2.26 -11.38
C THR A 82 10.78 -1.65 -11.80
N ALA A 83 9.72 -2.46 -11.99
CA ALA A 83 8.40 -1.95 -12.34
C ALA A 83 7.87 -0.96 -11.30
N ALA A 84 8.00 -1.27 -10.00
CA ALA A 84 7.58 -0.40 -8.92
C ALA A 84 8.34 0.93 -8.92
N LYS A 85 9.68 0.89 -9.08
CA LYS A 85 10.53 2.09 -9.19
C LYS A 85 10.16 2.98 -10.39
N MET A 86 9.69 2.38 -11.48
CA MET A 86 9.21 3.13 -12.65
C MET A 86 7.80 3.70 -12.43
N LEU A 87 6.90 2.94 -11.79
CA LEU A 87 5.52 3.36 -11.51
C LEU A 87 5.45 4.54 -10.54
N VAL A 88 6.25 4.55 -9.47
CA VAL A 88 6.23 5.63 -8.46
C VAL A 88 6.65 7.00 -9.02
N LYS A 89 7.31 7.04 -10.19
CA LYS A 89 7.66 8.27 -10.90
C LYS A 89 6.50 8.84 -11.74
N ARG A 90 5.40 8.09 -11.89
CA ARG A 90 4.20 8.52 -12.61
C ARG A 90 3.24 9.27 -11.69
N ARG A 91 2.14 9.76 -12.27
CA ARG A 91 1.03 10.38 -11.53
C ARG A 91 0.49 9.42 -10.46
N THR A 92 0.38 9.92 -9.24
CA THR A 92 -0.23 9.23 -8.10
C THR A 92 -1.70 9.63 -7.98
N TYR A 93 -2.56 8.67 -7.63
CA TYR A 93 -3.91 8.91 -7.15
C TYR A 93 -3.97 8.55 -5.67
N CYS A 94 -4.43 9.50 -4.83
CA CYS A 94 -4.54 9.31 -3.39
C CYS A 94 -6.00 9.04 -3.00
N LEU A 95 -6.22 8.09 -2.12
CA LEU A 95 -7.53 7.77 -1.56
C LEU A 95 -7.41 7.62 -0.05
N GLU A 96 -8.23 8.35 0.70
CA GLU A 96 -8.39 8.18 2.14
C GLU A 96 -9.65 7.36 2.41
N MET A 97 -9.50 6.27 3.17
CA MET A 97 -10.59 5.44 3.63
C MET A 97 -10.73 5.63 5.14
N ASN A 98 -11.83 6.24 5.56
CA ASN A 98 -12.17 6.40 6.96
C ASN A 98 -12.55 5.07 7.61
N SER A 99 -12.25 4.93 8.91
CA SER A 99 -12.63 3.75 9.70
C SER A 99 -14.15 3.64 9.84
N PHE A 100 -14.67 2.41 9.82
CA PHE A 100 -16.07 2.06 10.06
C PHE A 100 -16.21 1.18 11.30
#